data_AF-A0A6A5AXW1-F1
#
_entry.id   AF-A0A6A5AXW1-F1
#
_cell.length_a   1.000
_cell.length_b   1.000
_cell.length_c   1.000
_cell.angle_alpha   90.00
_cell.angle_beta   90.00
_cell.angle_gamma   90.00
#
_symmetry.space_group_name_H-M   'P 1'
#
loop_
_entity.id
_entity.type
_entity.pdbx_description
1 polymer ?
#
loop_
_entity_poly.entity_id
_entity_poly.type
_entity_poly.pdbx_seq_one_letter_code
_entity_poly.pdbx_strand_id
1 'polypeptide(L)'
;MLAFVRIRELATIVPFPFIETCLKALYLAYMRNVKFTNGVNFQHHIVMGNCLVELYGLDLVSSYQHVFIYIRQLAMTIRKAIAAPSADALKGILTWRFVNC
;
A
#
# COMPACT_ATOMS: atom_id res chain seq x y z
N MET A 1 -13.12 -10.85 5.53
CA MET A 1 -13.78 -9.52 5.61
C MET A 1 -14.14 -9.13 7.04
N LEU A 2 -14.71 -10.02 7.86
CA LEU A 2 -15.01 -9.75 9.28
C LEU A 2 -13.81 -9.21 10.09
N ALA A 3 -12.62 -9.78 9.88
CA ALA A 3 -11.39 -9.31 10.54
C ALA A 3 -11.06 -7.85 10.20
N PHE A 4 -11.26 -7.42 8.95
CA PHE A 4 -11.02 -6.03 8.55
C PHE A 4 -11.99 -5.07 9.22
N VAL A 5 -13.28 -5.42 9.28
CA VAL A 5 -14.30 -4.58 9.94
C VAL A 5 -13.95 -4.37 11.41
N ARG A 6 -13.50 -5.41 12.11
CA ARG A 6 -13.05 -5.30 13.50
C ARG A 6 -11.80 -4.44 13.66
N ILE A 7 -10.82 -4.56 12.77
CA ILE A 7 -9.63 -3.70 12.78
C ILE A 7 -10.02 -2.23 12.55
N ARG A 8 -10.94 -1.96 11.61
CA ARG A 8 -11.44 -0.61 11.33
C ARG A 8 -12.16 -0.02 12.54
N GLU A 9 -13.06 -0.77 13.17
CA GLU A 9 -13.74 -0.35 14.40
C GLU A 9 -12.74 -0.02 15.51
N LEU A 10 -11.75 -0.89 15.73
CA LEU A 10 -10.69 -0.65 16.71
C LEU A 10 -9.83 0.55 16.37
N ALA A 11 -9.51 0.79 15.09
CA ALA A 11 -8.74 1.95 14.65
C ALA A 11 -9.49 3.27 14.85
N THR A 12 -10.83 3.25 14.83
CA THR A 12 -11.66 4.43 15.17
C THR A 12 -11.72 4.68 16.67
N ILE A 13 -11.76 3.62 17.49
CA ILE A 13 -11.93 3.72 18.95
C ILE A 13 -10.59 3.93 19.66
N VAL A 14 -9.52 3.34 19.14
CA VAL A 14 -8.19 3.37 19.73
C VAL A 14 -7.31 4.33 18.92
N PRO A 15 -6.90 5.48 19.49
CA PRO A 15 -6.08 6.46 18.80
C PRO A 15 -4.62 5.99 18.68
N PHE A 16 -3.70 6.92 18.43
CA PHE A 16 -2.26 6.67 18.42
C PHE A 16 -1.82 5.78 19.62
N PRO A 17 -0.99 4.74 19.40
CA PRO A 17 -0.26 4.36 18.19
C PRO A 17 -0.93 3.26 17.34
N PHE A 18 -2.17 2.89 17.65
CA PHE A 18 -2.81 1.73 17.04
C PHE A 18 -3.13 1.97 15.56
N ILE A 19 -3.72 3.13 15.23
CA ILE A 19 -4.05 3.50 13.86
C ILE A 19 -2.81 3.53 12.95
N GLU A 20 -1.70 4.09 13.42
CA GLU A 20 -0.41 4.11 12.72
C GLU A 20 0.08 2.69 12.38
N THR A 21 -0.03 1.78 13.35
CA THR A 21 0.35 0.38 13.19
C THR A 21 -0.54 -0.30 12.15
N CYS A 22 -1.85 -0.04 12.18
CA CYS A 22 -2.81 -0.58 11.21
C CYS A 22 -2.53 -0.08 9.79
N LEU A 23 -2.33 1.23 9.60
CA LEU A 23 -2.04 1.85 8.31
C LEU A 23 -0.78 1.23 7.69
N LYS A 24 0.31 1.17 8.46
CA LYS A 24 1.58 0.56 8.02
C LYS A 24 1.42 -0.93 7.71
N ALA A 25 0.80 -1.70 8.60
CA ALA A 25 0.67 -3.14 8.44
C ALA A 25 -0.20 -3.51 7.22
N LEU A 26 -1.31 -2.80 7.02
CA LEU A 26 -2.23 -3.05 5.92
C LEU A 26 -1.57 -2.72 4.58
N TYR A 27 -0.87 -1.58 4.47
CA TYR A 27 -0.13 -1.22 3.25
C TYR A 27 0.95 -2.25 2.91
N LEU A 28 1.76 -2.66 3.89
CA LEU A 28 2.78 -3.68 3.67
C LEU A 28 2.20 -5.04 3.30
N ALA A 29 1.03 -5.39 3.84
CA ALA A 29 0.32 -6.62 3.46
C ALA A 29 -0.18 -6.53 2.01
N TYR A 30 -0.79 -5.40 1.61
CA TYR A 30 -1.24 -5.18 0.24
C TYR A 30 -0.09 -5.26 -0.77
N MET A 31 1.00 -4.52 -0.53
CA MET A 31 2.16 -4.48 -1.42
C MET A 31 2.85 -5.84 -1.60
N ARG A 32 2.77 -6.71 -0.58
CA ARG A 32 3.25 -8.11 -0.67
C ARG A 32 2.36 -8.96 -1.57
N ASN A 33 1.05 -8.74 -1.54
CA ASN A 33 0.08 -9.52 -2.32
C ASN A 33 0.02 -9.08 -3.79
N VAL A 34 0.04 -7.79 -4.06
CA VAL A 34 0.02 -7.21 -5.43
C VAL A 34 1.21 -7.67 -6.29
N LYS A 35 2.30 -8.14 -5.68
CA LYS A 35 3.43 -8.75 -6.42
C LYS A 35 3.01 -10.01 -7.20
N PHE A 36 2.00 -10.74 -6.74
CA PHE A 36 1.61 -12.04 -7.30
C PHE A 36 0.34 -11.98 -8.17
N THR A 37 0.06 -10.85 -8.83
CA THR A 37 -1.18 -10.67 -9.58
C THR A 37 -1.29 -11.62 -10.78
N ASN A 38 -2.43 -12.29 -10.88
CA ASN A 38 -2.89 -13.15 -11.96
C ASN A 38 -4.39 -12.87 -12.23
N GLY A 39 -4.95 -13.38 -13.33
CA GLY A 39 -6.33 -13.06 -13.73
C GLY A 39 -7.40 -13.44 -12.69
N VAL A 40 -7.10 -14.37 -11.78
CA VAL A 40 -8.02 -14.87 -10.76
C VAL A 40 -7.98 -14.01 -9.49
N ASN A 41 -6.80 -13.54 -9.07
CA ASN A 41 -6.64 -12.77 -7.84
C ASN A 41 -6.79 -11.25 -8.01
N PHE A 42 -6.97 -10.77 -9.24
CA PHE A 42 -7.20 -9.35 -9.53
C PHE A 42 -8.39 -8.77 -8.73
N GLN A 43 -9.51 -9.50 -8.66
CA GLN A 43 -10.68 -9.08 -7.88
C GLN A 43 -10.37 -9.00 -6.38
N HIS A 44 -9.54 -9.92 -5.86
CA HIS A 44 -9.09 -9.86 -4.46
C HIS A 44 -8.22 -8.64 -4.19
N HIS A 45 -7.35 -8.24 -5.13
CA HIS A 45 -6.56 -7.02 -5.00
C HIS A 45 -7.41 -5.76 -4.99
N ILE A 46 -8.49 -5.70 -5.79
CA ILE A 46 -9.44 -4.58 -5.76
C ILE A 46 -10.06 -4.46 -4.36
N VAL A 47 -10.54 -5.57 -3.80
CA VAL A 47 -11.14 -5.58 -2.46
C VAL A 47 -10.12 -5.14 -1.40
N MET A 48 -8.88 -5.62 -1.46
CA MET A 48 -7.83 -5.17 -0.54
C MET A 48 -7.50 -3.68 -0.71
N GLY A 49 -7.51 -3.16 -1.94
CA GLY A 49 -7.33 -1.73 -2.24
C GLY A 49 -8.45 -0.89 -1.64
N ASN A 50 -9.71 -1.31 -1.77
CA ASN A 50 -10.85 -0.62 -1.16
C ASN A 50 -10.74 -0.62 0.37
N CYS A 51 -10.34 -1.74 0.98
CA CYS A 51 -10.07 -1.79 2.42
C CYS A 51 -8.96 -0.83 2.87
N LEU A 52 -7.90 -0.67 2.06
CA LEU A 52 -6.88 0.34 2.34
C LEU A 52 -7.48 1.74 2.30
N VAL A 53 -8.17 2.11 1.22
CA VAL A 53 -8.77 3.44 1.05
C VAL A 53 -9.71 3.76 2.21
N GLU A 54 -10.55 2.81 2.64
CA GLU A 54 -11.42 2.99 3.81
C GLU A 54 -10.63 3.28 5.09
N LEU A 55 -9.52 2.56 5.34
CA LEU A 55 -8.74 2.73 6.57
C LEU A 55 -7.94 4.05 6.56
N TYR A 56 -7.34 4.41 5.41
CA TYR A 56 -6.67 5.69 5.22
C TYR A 56 -7.63 6.89 5.33
N GLY A 57 -8.92 6.67 5.09
CA GLY A 57 -9.96 7.67 5.30
C GLY A 57 -10.29 8.00 6.76
N LEU A 58 -9.85 7.18 7.74
CA LEU A 58 -10.16 7.39 9.16
C LEU A 58 -9.39 8.56 9.78
N ASP A 59 -8.13 8.73 9.40
CA ASP A 59 -7.28 9.81 9.89
C ASP A 59 -6.35 10.28 8.77
N LEU A 60 -6.73 11.38 8.13
CA LEU A 60 -5.99 11.94 7.01
C LEU A 60 -4.61 12.47 7.39
N VAL A 61 -4.41 12.92 8.63
CA VAL A 61 -3.15 13.52 9.07
C VAL A 61 -2.07 12.44 9.17
N SER A 62 -2.38 11.37 9.89
CA SER A 62 -1.53 10.18 10.05
C SER A 62 -1.30 9.45 8.70
N SER A 63 -2.37 9.33 7.93
CA SER A 63 -2.37 8.75 6.59
C SER A 63 -1.44 9.46 5.63
N TYR A 64 -1.48 10.79 5.61
CA TYR A 64 -0.64 11.59 4.72
C TYR A 64 0.85 11.33 4.94
N GLN A 65 1.29 11.22 6.21
CA GLN A 65 2.69 10.95 6.53
C GLN A 65 3.15 9.60 5.96
N HIS A 66 2.32 8.58 6.08
CA HIS A 66 2.59 7.24 5.55
C HIS A 66 2.66 7.24 4.02
N VAL A 67 1.62 7.77 3.37
CA VAL A 67 1.51 7.81 1.91
C VAL A 67 2.66 8.61 1.31
N PHE A 68 3.03 9.74 1.90
CA PHE A 68 4.14 10.57 1.43
C PHE A 68 5.46 9.80 1.40
N ILE A 69 5.75 8.99 2.43
CA ILE A 69 6.96 8.16 2.46
C ILE A 69 6.97 7.16 1.31
N TYR A 70 5.84 6.51 1.03
CA TYR A 70 5.73 5.52 -0.03
C TYR A 70 5.84 6.15 -1.43
N ILE A 71 5.17 7.27 -1.69
CA ILE A 71 5.32 8.04 -2.94
C ILE A 71 6.77 8.48 -3.13
N ARG A 72 7.43 8.94 -2.07
CA ARG A 72 8.85 9.34 -2.14
C ARG A 72 9.75 8.16 -2.49
N GLN A 73 9.50 6.98 -1.93
CA GLN A 73 10.22 5.74 -2.27
C GLN A 73 10.02 5.35 -3.74
N LEU A 74 8.81 5.51 -4.26
CA LEU A 74 8.50 5.30 -5.67
C LEU A 74 9.33 6.25 -6.56
N ALA A 75 9.28 7.55 -6.30
CA ALA A 75 10.05 8.55 -7.04
C ALA A 75 11.56 8.30 -7.00
N MET A 76 12.10 7.90 -5.85
CA MET A 76 13.51 7.54 -5.72
C MET A 76 13.87 6.29 -6.55
N THR A 77 12.97 5.31 -6.62
CA THR A 77 13.15 4.09 -7.42
C THR A 77 13.20 4.42 -8.91
N ILE A 78 12.28 5.28 -9.39
CA ILE A 78 12.27 5.78 -10.77
C ILE A 78 13.57 6.50 -11.09
N ARG A 79 14.00 7.44 -10.23
CA ARG A 79 15.22 8.21 -10.44
C ARG A 79 16.46 7.31 -10.56
N LYS A 80 16.56 6.28 -9.71
CA LYS A 80 17.66 5.30 -9.78
C LYS A 80 17.67 4.53 -11.10
N ALA A 81 16.50 4.11 -11.58
CA ALA A 81 16.38 3.40 -12.84
C ALA A 81 16.71 4.29 -14.06
N ILE A 82 16.39 5.58 -14.00
CA ILE A 82 16.78 6.55 -15.04
C ILE A 82 18.29 6.81 -15.02
N ALA A 83 18.88 6.96 -13.83
CA ALA A 83 20.30 7.26 -13.67
C ALA A 83 21.22 6.09 -14.05
N ALA A 84 20.79 4.85 -13.81
CA ALA A 84 21.53 3.64 -14.15
C ALA A 84 20.57 2.59 -14.76
N PRO A 85 20.20 2.75 -16.04
CA PRO A 85 19.24 1.87 -16.68
C PRO A 85 19.80 0.46 -16.84
N SER A 86 19.03 -0.53 -16.38
CA SER A 86 19.31 -1.94 -16.56
C SER A 86 18.01 -2.69 -16.85
N ALA A 87 18.10 -3.86 -17.47
CA ALA A 87 16.94 -4.71 -17.73
C ALA A 87 16.17 -5.03 -16.43
N ASP A 88 16.89 -5.18 -15.31
CA ASP A 88 16.30 -5.46 -14.00
C ASP A 88 15.64 -4.22 -13.38
N ALA A 89 16.22 -3.02 -13.58
CA ALA A 89 15.62 -1.77 -13.13
C ALA A 89 14.31 -1.48 -13.87
N LEU A 90 14.28 -1.72 -15.19
CA LEU A 90 13.07 -1.60 -16.01
C LEU A 90 12.01 -2.63 -15.62
N LYS A 91 12.38 -3.91 -15.43
CA LYS A 91 11.45 -4.94 -14.92
C LYS A 91 10.84 -4.58 -13.56
N GLY A 92 11.64 -3.97 -12.68
CA GLY A 92 11.17 -3.51 -11.36
C GLY A 92 10.11 -2.42 -11.43
N ILE A 93 10.20 -1.51 -12.40
CA ILE A 93 9.21 -0.44 -12.65
C ILE A 93 7.97 -0.97 -13.37
N LEU A 94 8.12 -1.95 -14.25
CA LEU A 94 7.01 -2.53 -15.02
C LEU A 94 6.18 -3.56 -14.24
N THR A 95 6.44 -3.74 -12.94
CA THR A 95 5.72 -4.69 -12.10
C THR A 95 4.39 -4.10 -11.61
N TRP A 96 3.35 -4.92 -11.47
CA TRP A 96 2.03 -4.51 -10.93
C TRP A 96 2.11 -3.81 -9.56
N ARG A 97 3.12 -4.16 -8.76
CA ARG A 97 3.46 -3.51 -7.48
C ARG A 97 3.80 -2.02 -7.64
N PHE A 98 4.43 -1.63 -8.75
CA PHE A 98 4.76 -0.24 -9.02
C PHE A 98 3.51 0.55 -9.42
N VAL A 99 2.58 -0.07 -10.15
CA VAL A 99 1.32 0.56 -10.61
C VAL A 99 0.36 0.84 -9.45
N ASN A 100 0.34 -0.02 -8.42
CA ASN A 100 -0.57 0.12 -7.27
C ASN A 100 0.13 0.68 -6.01
N CYS A 101 1.31 1.30 -6.17
CA CYS A 101 2.09 1.85 -5.06
C CYS A 101 1.55 3.20 -4.58
#